data_AF-A0A0N4VYE0-F1
#
_entry.id   AF-A0A0N4VYE0-F1
#
_cell.length_a   1.000
_cell.length_b   1.000
_cell.length_c   1.000
_cell.angle_alpha   90.00
_cell.angle_beta   90.00
_cell.angle_gamma   90.00
#
_symmetry.space_group_name_H-M   'P 1'
#
loop_
_entity.id
_entity.type
_entity.pdbx_description
1 polymer ?
#
loop_
_entity_poly.entity_id
_entity_poly.type
_entity_poly.pdbx_seq_one_letter_code
_entity_poly.pdbx_strand_id
1 'polypeptide(L)'
;MTFGKGLGCDFVKKSCLSWMKSKKGPLPFCTRESDLTCSADRKSKVICNFAAGMKVPPAYDYNVPGLFKDDKGNPVEGGGENVMADYCPYYSVSYDAHVGFSN
;
A
#
# COMPACT_ATOMS: atom_id res chain seq x y z
N MET A 1 4.86 -13.92 -10.39
CA MET A 1 5.16 -12.99 -9.29
C MET A 1 5.94 -11.80 -9.85
N THR A 2 5.39 -10.58 -9.83
CA THR A 2 6.06 -9.35 -10.34
C THR A 2 6.39 -8.34 -9.24
N PHE A 3 5.78 -8.46 -8.06
CA PHE A 3 6.05 -7.62 -6.90
C PHE A 3 7.53 -7.65 -6.53
N GLY A 4 8.14 -6.48 -6.30
CA GLY A 4 9.55 -6.37 -5.90
C GLY A 4 10.59 -6.62 -7.01
N LYS A 5 10.18 -7.10 -8.20
CA LYS A 5 11.12 -7.45 -9.27
C LYS A 5 11.85 -6.20 -9.80
N GLY A 6 13.18 -6.21 -9.72
CA GLY A 6 14.01 -5.14 -10.26
C GLY A 6 14.06 -3.85 -9.42
N LEU A 7 13.52 -3.86 -8.19
CA LEU A 7 13.51 -2.67 -7.33
C LEU A 7 14.85 -2.44 -6.58
N GLY A 8 15.71 -3.46 -6.54
CA GLY A 8 17.07 -3.39 -5.99
C GLY A 8 17.16 -3.63 -4.49
N CYS A 9 18.37 -3.62 -3.94
CA CYS A 9 18.62 -3.97 -2.53
C CYS A 9 18.00 -2.98 -1.54
N ASP A 10 17.90 -1.71 -1.92
CA ASP A 10 17.31 -0.66 -1.07
C ASP A 10 15.85 -0.93 -0.76
N PHE A 11 15.10 -1.50 -1.71
CA PHE A 11 13.70 -1.88 -1.50
C PHE A 11 13.54 -2.95 -0.41
N VAL A 12 14.51 -3.87 -0.29
CA VAL A 12 14.45 -5.00 0.66
C VAL A 12 15.04 -4.63 2.02
N LYS A 13 16.10 -3.81 2.04
CA LYS A 13 16.85 -3.50 3.27
C LYS A 13 16.34 -2.28 4.01
N LYS A 14 15.65 -1.36 3.33
CA LYS A 14 15.09 -0.14 3.93
C LYS A 14 13.60 -0.32 4.15
N SER A 15 13.03 0.44 5.08
CA SER A 15 11.59 0.44 5.33
C SER A 15 10.80 0.88 4.09
N CYS A 16 9.54 0.43 3.98
CA CYS A 16 8.64 0.86 2.91
C CYS A 16 8.40 2.38 2.91
N LEU A 17 8.49 3.03 4.09
CA LEU A 17 8.50 4.50 4.20
C LEU A 17 9.58 5.15 3.34
N SER A 18 10.79 4.58 3.33
CA SER A 18 11.90 5.07 2.51
C SER A 18 11.57 4.98 1.01
N TRP A 19 10.84 3.95 0.61
CA TRP A 19 10.39 3.76 -0.78
C TRP A 19 9.29 4.74 -1.17
N MET A 20 8.26 4.91 -0.32
CA MET A 20 7.15 5.83 -0.56
C MET A 20 7.59 7.29 -0.66
N LYS A 21 8.66 7.68 0.04
CA LYS A 21 9.29 9.00 -0.07
C LYS A 21 10.20 9.16 -1.30
N SER A 22 10.49 8.09 -2.02
CA SER A 22 11.44 8.13 -3.13
C SER A 22 10.83 8.78 -4.38
N LYS A 23 11.70 9.30 -5.26
CA LYS A 23 11.29 9.86 -6.56
C LYS A 23 10.75 8.82 -7.55
N LYS A 24 10.86 7.52 -7.26
CA LYS A 24 10.41 6.42 -8.11
C LYS A 24 8.88 6.21 -8.06
N GLY A 25 8.21 6.91 -7.15
CA GLY A 25 6.78 6.74 -6.89
C GLY A 25 6.52 5.61 -5.88
N PRO A 26 5.29 5.57 -5.33
CA PRO A 26 5.01 4.71 -4.18
C PRO A 26 4.90 3.23 -4.55
N LEU A 27 4.64 2.89 -5.82
CA LEU A 27 4.46 1.50 -6.27
C LEU A 27 5.67 0.62 -5.89
N PRO A 28 5.45 -0.56 -5.28
CA PRO A 28 4.17 -1.27 -5.19
C PRO A 28 3.33 -0.92 -3.94
N PHE A 29 3.79 0.00 -3.10
CA PHE A 29 3.04 0.53 -1.95
C PHE A 29 2.02 1.57 -2.39
N CYS A 30 1.11 1.91 -1.47
CA CYS A 30 0.07 2.91 -1.69
C CYS A 30 0.03 3.94 -0.55
N THR A 31 -0.40 5.16 -0.88
CA THR A 31 -0.41 6.32 0.04
C THR A 31 -1.78 6.97 0.17
N ARG A 32 -2.80 6.39 -0.48
CA ARG A 32 -4.15 6.92 -0.50
C ARG A 32 -5.14 5.83 -0.14
N GLU A 33 -6.04 6.17 0.77
CA GLU A 33 -7.12 5.28 1.20
C GLU A 33 -8.02 4.91 0.03
N SER A 34 -8.43 3.64 -0.01
CA SER A 34 -9.35 3.11 -1.04
C SER A 34 -8.92 3.34 -2.49
N ASP A 35 -7.62 3.59 -2.73
CA ASP A 35 -7.12 3.82 -4.07
C ASP A 35 -7.12 2.53 -4.88
N LEU A 36 -7.55 2.65 -6.14
CA LEU A 36 -7.79 1.53 -7.04
C LEU A 36 -6.92 1.69 -8.28
N THR A 37 -6.22 0.63 -8.65
CA THR A 37 -5.37 0.63 -9.84
C THR A 37 -5.36 -0.74 -10.51
N CYS A 38 -4.67 -0.84 -11.65
CA CYS A 38 -4.45 -2.11 -12.32
C CYS A 38 -3.27 -2.86 -11.68
N SER A 39 -3.33 -4.18 -11.67
CA SER A 39 -2.20 -5.04 -11.36
C SER A 39 -1.02 -4.76 -12.32
N ALA A 40 0.20 -5.17 -11.92
CA ALA A 40 1.41 -4.94 -12.73
C ALA A 40 1.35 -5.57 -14.14
N ASP A 41 0.61 -6.67 -14.31
CA ASP A 41 0.35 -7.32 -15.61
C ASP A 41 -0.92 -6.79 -16.32
N ARG A 42 -1.62 -5.85 -15.69
CA ARG A 42 -2.87 -5.22 -16.15
C ARG A 42 -4.03 -6.18 -16.38
N LYS A 43 -4.01 -7.35 -15.74
CA LYS A 43 -5.09 -8.36 -15.87
C LYS A 43 -6.16 -8.29 -14.79
N SER A 44 -5.95 -7.50 -13.74
CA SER A 44 -6.90 -7.41 -12.62
C SER A 44 -6.89 -6.04 -11.97
N LYS A 45 -7.99 -5.71 -11.30
CA LYS A 45 -8.10 -4.53 -10.43
C LYS A 45 -7.52 -4.88 -9.06
N VAL A 46 -6.73 -3.97 -8.49
CA VAL A 46 -6.17 -4.08 -7.14
C VAL A 46 -6.55 -2.86 -6.33
N ILE A 47 -6.69 -3.03 -5.02
CA ILE A 47 -7.04 -1.97 -4.08
C ILE A 47 -5.90 -1.79 -3.09
N CYS A 48 -5.69 -0.55 -2.66
CA CYS A 48 -4.82 -0.23 -1.55
C CYS A 48 -5.39 -0.78 -0.24
N ASN A 49 -4.63 -1.61 0.47
CA ASN A 49 -5.01 -2.16 1.78
C ASN A 49 -4.68 -1.24 2.97
N PHE A 50 -4.64 0.08 2.74
CA PHE A 50 -4.42 1.06 3.80
C PHE A 50 -5.67 1.17 4.67
N ALA A 51 -5.49 1.06 5.98
CA ALA A 51 -6.53 1.21 6.98
C ALA A 51 -6.30 2.50 7.79
N ALA A 52 -7.18 3.48 7.57
CA ALA A 52 -7.19 4.73 8.31
C ALA A 52 -7.48 4.48 9.80
N GLY A 53 -6.77 5.20 10.69
CA GLY A 53 -6.92 5.08 12.13
C GLY A 53 -6.37 3.79 12.74
N MET A 54 -5.76 2.91 11.95
CA MET A 54 -5.13 1.70 12.46
C MET A 54 -3.94 2.05 13.37
N LYS A 55 -3.92 1.46 14.57
CA LYS A 55 -2.79 1.57 15.50
C LYS A 55 -1.80 0.45 15.22
N VAL A 56 -0.61 0.82 14.76
CA VAL A 56 0.51 -0.10 14.52
C VAL A 56 1.56 0.03 15.63
N PRO A 57 2.40 -0.99 15.88
CA PRO A 57 3.48 -0.86 16.85
C PRO A 57 4.47 0.26 16.45
N PRO A 58 5.11 0.96 17.40
CA PRO A 58 5.97 2.11 17.09
C PRO A 58 7.11 1.83 16.10
N ALA A 59 7.62 0.59 16.06
CA ALA A 59 8.66 0.18 15.11
C ALA A 59 8.19 0.15 13.64
N TYR A 60 6.87 0.07 13.42
CA TYR A 60 6.21 0.00 12.12
C TYR A 60 5.33 1.23 11.84
N ASP A 61 5.45 2.27 12.67
CA ASP A 61 4.75 3.51 12.45
C ASP A 61 5.41 4.30 11.31
N TYR A 62 4.78 4.26 10.14
CA TYR A 62 5.25 4.95 8.94
C TYR A 62 4.55 6.30 8.73
N ASN A 63 3.75 6.77 9.69
CA ASN A 63 3.04 8.04 9.57
C ASN A 63 4.03 9.20 9.57
N VAL A 64 3.98 10.00 8.51
CA VAL A 64 4.72 11.26 8.41
C VAL A 64 3.80 12.32 7.80
N PRO A 65 3.97 13.60 8.16
CA PRO A 65 3.06 14.66 7.73
C PRO A 65 2.84 14.67 6.22
N GLY A 66 1.58 14.49 5.81
CA GLY A 66 1.14 14.58 4.42
C GLY A 66 1.46 13.38 3.52
N LEU A 67 2.00 12.27 4.08
CA LEU A 67 2.25 11.05 3.30
C LEU A 67 0.95 10.35 2.93
N PHE A 68 0.14 10.01 3.92
CA PHE A 68 -1.12 9.31 3.72
C PHE A 68 -2.28 10.29 3.58
N LYS A 69 -3.19 9.99 2.65
CA LYS A 69 -4.36 10.81 2.35
C LYS A 69 -5.63 9.99 2.25
N ASP A 70 -6.74 10.56 2.71
CA ASP A 70 -8.07 10.01 2.47
C ASP A 70 -8.49 10.19 0.99
N ASP A 71 -9.69 9.73 0.66
CA ASP A 71 -10.31 9.87 -0.67
C ASP A 71 -10.52 11.34 -1.10
N LYS A 72 -10.69 12.24 -0.12
CA LYS A 72 -10.85 13.69 -0.28
C LYS A 72 -9.51 14.44 -0.33
N GLY A 73 -8.39 13.76 -0.14
CA GLY A 73 -7.05 14.32 -0.14
C GLY A 73 -6.60 14.94 1.18
N ASN A 74 -7.36 14.78 2.26
CA ASN A 74 -6.96 15.23 3.60
C ASN A 74 -5.90 14.30 4.18
N PRO A 75 -4.92 14.82 4.93
CA PRO A 75 -3.97 13.98 5.66
C PRO A 75 -4.69 13.04 6.63
N VAL A 76 -4.31 11.77 6.62
CA VAL A 76 -4.85 10.75 7.51
C VAL A 76 -3.70 9.93 8.10
N GLU A 77 -3.88 9.42 9.30
CA GLU A 77 -2.92 8.49 9.92
C GLU A 77 -3.44 7.06 9.84
N GLY A 78 -2.54 6.09 9.71
CA GLY A 78 -2.89 4.68 9.63
C GLY A 78 -1.72 3.81 9.18
N GLY A 79 -2.04 2.66 8.63
CA GLY A 79 -1.06 1.69 8.13
C GLY A 79 -1.71 0.61 7.29
N GLY A 80 -0.92 -0.36 6.83
CA GLY A 80 -1.44 -1.59 6.24
C GLY A 80 -1.85 -2.58 7.33
N GLU A 81 -2.89 -3.37 7.08
CA GLU A 81 -3.43 -4.31 8.08
C GLU A 81 -2.59 -5.59 8.27
N ASN A 82 -1.71 -5.88 7.32
CA ASN A 82 -1.02 -7.16 7.26
C ASN A 82 0.34 -7.12 7.97
N VAL A 83 0.44 -7.85 9.09
CA VAL A 83 1.68 -8.02 9.85
C VAL A 83 2.81 -8.66 9.02
N MET A 84 2.48 -9.53 8.06
CA MET A 84 3.48 -10.19 7.19
C MET A 84 4.12 -9.22 6.20
N ALA A 85 3.52 -8.05 6.01
CA ALA A 85 4.05 -6.96 5.20
C ALA A 85 4.62 -5.84 6.07
N ASP A 86 4.95 -6.12 7.35
CA ASP A 86 5.45 -5.13 8.31
C ASP A 86 4.55 -3.91 8.43
N TYR A 87 3.22 -4.10 8.32
CA TYR A 87 2.20 -3.04 8.29
C TYR A 87 2.37 -2.00 7.16
N CYS A 88 3.13 -2.34 6.11
CA CYS A 88 3.24 -1.49 4.92
C CYS A 88 1.96 -1.57 4.08
N PRO A 89 1.35 -0.44 3.69
CA PRO A 89 0.21 -0.44 2.79
C PRO A 89 0.64 -0.70 1.34
N TYR A 90 0.07 -1.72 0.69
CA TYR A 90 0.36 -2.10 -0.68
C TYR A 90 -0.92 -2.41 -1.47
N TYR A 91 -0.80 -2.39 -2.80
CA TYR A 91 -1.91 -2.81 -3.65
C TYR A 91 -2.02 -4.32 -3.68
N SER A 92 -3.16 -4.84 -3.22
CA SER A 92 -3.50 -6.26 -3.26
C SER A 92 -4.81 -6.47 -4.02
N VAL A 93 -5.01 -7.69 -4.50
CA VAL A 93 -6.36 -8.11 -4.93
C VAL A 93 -7.27 -8.08 -3.71
N SER A 94 -8.34 -7.29 -3.77
CA SER A 94 -9.40 -7.41 -2.78
C SER A 94 -10.19 -8.67 -3.12
N TYR A 95 -10.14 -9.67 -2.26
CA TYR A 95 -11.13 -10.75 -2.28
C TYR A 95 -12.39 -10.20 -1.63
N ASP A 96 -13.16 -9.40 -2.37
CA ASP A 96 -14.52 -9.16 -1.93
C ASP A 96 -15.31 -10.45 -2.16
N ALA A 97 -15.70 -11.11 -1.08
CA ALA A 97 -16.56 -12.28 -1.10
C ALA A 97 -17.95 -11.98 -1.71
N HIS A 98 -18.26 -10.72 -2.01
CA HIS A 98 -19.54 -10.28 -2.60
C HIS A 98 -19.46 -9.89 -4.09
N VAL A 99 -18.27 -9.71 -4.68
CA VAL A 99 -18.16 -9.58 -6.14
C VAL A 99 -17.90 -10.96 -6.71
N GLY A 100 -18.98 -11.75 -6.80
CA GLY A 100 -19.02 -12.92 -7.65
C GLY A 100 -18.49 -12.55 -9.03
N PHE A 101 -17.58 -13.37 -9.55
CA PHE A 101 -17.27 -13.41 -10.96
C PHE A 101 -18.57 -13.63 -11.72
N SER A 102 -19.20 -12.54 -12.18
CA SER A 102 -20.23 -12.64 -13.20
C SER A 102 -19.51 -12.95 -14.51
N ASN A 103 -19.54 -14.23 -14.88
CA ASN A 103 -19.33 -14.67 -16.27
C ASN A 103 -20.35 -14.00 -17.19
#